data_AF-A0A0M6ZKU0-F1
#
_entry.id   AF-A0A0M6ZKU0-F1
#
_cell.length_a   1.000
_cell.length_b   1.000
_cell.length_c   1.000
_cell.angle_alpha   90.00
_cell.angle_beta   90.00
_cell.angle_gamma   90.00
#
_symmetry.space_group_name_H-M   'P 1'
#
loop_
_entity.id
_entity.type
_entity.pdbx_description
1 polymer ?
#
loop_
_entity_poly.entity_id
_entity_poly.type
_entity_poly.pdbx_seq_one_letter_code
_entity_poly.pdbx_strand_id
1 'polypeptide(L)'
;MLIYDNALWLLLAALLLDALIGDPDWLWRRLPHPVVGIGSIISILDDSLNRPTMTAGQRKAGGLITLLLLVFGGLGLGSALESISGQIPFGDILIVIVTTVFLAQNSLYRHVAAVRDGLEQSGLEGGRKAVAMIVGRDPNQLDEAGVSRAAIESCSENFSDGVVAPVFWFALFGLPGLLAYKAVNTADSMIGHKNETYREFGWASARFDDLINLPASRLSGLFIALSAPLAYGSPRKSLTCIIRDAGKHRSPNAGWPEAAMAGALDIALAGPRVYPGQTVDDPYLNEAGRKEATANDIDRAGMVMIGACVIQGLTIGLLAAVAA
;
A
#
# COMPACT_ATOMS: atom_id res chain seq x y z
N MET A 1 -10.59 -14.55 -19.34
CA MET A 1 -9.47 -14.65 -20.30
C MET A 1 -8.37 -13.82 -19.70
N LEU A 2 -7.24 -14.43 -19.36
CA LEU A 2 -6.02 -13.67 -19.09
C LEU A 2 -5.75 -12.84 -20.36
N ILE A 3 -5.35 -11.58 -20.20
CA ILE A 3 -5.32 -10.58 -21.28
C ILE A 3 -4.34 -10.98 -22.39
N TYR A 4 -3.36 -11.81 -22.05
CA TYR A 4 -2.46 -12.53 -22.95
C TYR A 4 -1.82 -13.71 -22.20
N ASP A 5 -1.39 -14.75 -22.93
CA ASP A 5 -1.05 -16.08 -22.39
C ASP A 5 0.12 -16.07 -21.38
N ASN A 6 1.05 -15.12 -21.49
CA ASN A 6 2.23 -15.01 -20.62
C ASN A 6 2.12 -13.95 -19.50
N ALA A 7 0.97 -13.28 -19.32
CA ALA A 7 0.83 -12.16 -18.37
C ALA A 7 1.27 -12.50 -16.94
N LEU A 8 0.85 -13.66 -16.42
CA LEU A 8 1.19 -14.07 -15.06
C LEU A 8 2.68 -14.42 -14.89
N TRP A 9 3.33 -14.90 -15.96
CA TRP A 9 4.78 -15.12 -15.97
C TRP A 9 5.56 -13.80 -15.96
N LEU A 10 5.10 -12.80 -16.71
CA LEU A 10 5.69 -11.46 -16.68
C LEU A 10 5.51 -10.79 -15.30
N LEU A 11 4.33 -10.95 -14.69
CA LEU A 11 4.07 -10.47 -13.33
C LEU A 11 4.99 -11.13 -12.31
N LEU A 12 5.19 -12.45 -12.41
CA LEU A 12 6.13 -13.17 -11.55
C LEU A 12 7.56 -12.68 -11.74
N ALA A 13 7.99 -12.45 -12.99
CA ALA A 13 9.31 -11.88 -13.27
C ALA A 13 9.46 -10.47 -12.67
N ALA A 14 8.43 -9.63 -12.75
CA ALA A 14 8.43 -8.29 -12.16
C ALA A 14 8.51 -8.33 -10.63
N LEU A 15 7.81 -9.28 -9.99
CA LEU A 15 7.91 -9.54 -8.56
C LEU A 15 9.32 -10.01 -8.17
N LEU A 16 9.94 -10.91 -8.92
CA LEU A 16 11.32 -11.32 -8.63
C LEU A 16 12.29 -10.14 -8.80
N LEU A 17 12.10 -9.32 -9.83
CA LEU A 17 12.95 -8.16 -10.11
C LEU A 17 12.84 -7.10 -9.02
N ASP A 18 11.62 -6.76 -8.58
CA ASP A 18 11.41 -5.82 -7.48
C ASP A 18 12.02 -6.37 -6.17
N ALA A 19 11.86 -7.67 -5.88
CA ALA A 19 12.41 -8.26 -4.66
C ALA A 19 13.95 -8.15 -4.60
N LEU A 20 14.63 -8.30 -5.75
CA LEU A 20 16.09 -8.29 -5.86
C LEU A 20 16.68 -6.89 -5.95
N ILE A 21 16.08 -6.01 -6.77
CA ILE A 21 16.62 -4.69 -7.09
C ILE A 21 15.96 -3.61 -6.23
N GLY A 22 14.65 -3.68 -6.08
CA GLY A 22 13.82 -2.64 -5.51
C GLY A 22 13.86 -1.34 -6.29
N ASP A 23 13.74 -0.23 -5.56
CA ASP A 23 13.85 1.13 -6.09
C ASP A 23 15.30 1.64 -6.02
N PRO A 24 16.04 1.67 -7.15
CA PRO A 24 17.41 2.14 -7.13
C PRO A 24 17.50 3.65 -6.85
N ASP A 25 17.95 4.02 -5.65
CA ASP A 25 18.22 5.39 -5.22
C ASP A 25 18.90 6.27 -6.28
N TRP A 26 19.91 5.72 -6.98
CA TRP A 26 20.67 6.47 -7.98
C TRP A 26 19.84 6.89 -9.20
N LEU A 27 18.79 6.14 -9.51
CA LEU A 27 17.88 6.40 -10.63
C LEU A 27 16.88 7.48 -10.24
N TRP A 28 16.22 7.30 -9.09
CA TRP A 28 15.14 8.20 -8.63
C TRP A 28 15.65 9.55 -8.10
N ARG A 29 16.94 9.65 -7.76
CA ARG A 29 17.59 10.95 -7.54
C ARG A 29 17.84 11.74 -8.82
N ARG A 30 17.84 11.09 -10.00
CA ARG A 30 18.10 11.72 -11.31
C ARG A 30 16.85 11.89 -12.15
N LEU A 31 15.86 11.02 -11.97
CA LEU A 31 14.60 11.04 -12.70
C LEU A 31 13.44 11.00 -11.70
N PRO A 32 12.40 11.83 -11.88
CA PRO A 32 11.22 11.75 -11.03
C PRO A 32 10.55 10.39 -11.21
N HIS A 33 10.23 9.73 -10.10
CA HIS A 33 9.48 8.47 -10.12
C HIS A 33 8.14 8.67 -10.84
N PRO A 34 7.63 7.72 -11.64
CA PRO A 34 6.36 7.89 -12.37
C PRO A 34 5.17 8.32 -11.50
N VAL A 35 5.13 7.84 -10.25
CA VAL A 35 4.12 8.26 -9.24
C VAL A 35 4.19 9.77 -8.94
N VAL A 36 5.37 10.40 -8.98
CA VAL A 36 5.51 11.87 -8.85
C VAL A 36 4.87 12.59 -10.03
N GLY A 37 4.93 12.01 -11.23
CA GLY A 37 4.22 12.51 -12.40
C GLY A 37 2.70 12.47 -12.24
N ILE A 38 2.18 11.33 -11.74
CA ILE A 38 0.75 11.19 -11.39
C ILE A 38 0.36 12.25 -10.34
N GLY A 39 1.16 12.41 -9.29
CA GLY A 39 0.93 13.40 -8.24
C GLY A 39 0.91 14.83 -8.78
N SER A 40 1.80 15.15 -9.72
CA SER A 40 1.84 16.47 -10.38
C SER A 40 0.55 16.74 -11.17
N ILE A 41 0.02 15.74 -11.86
CA ILE A 41 -1.28 15.84 -12.56
C ILE A 41 -2.41 16.07 -11.55
N ILE A 42 -2.41 15.33 -10.44
CA ILE A 42 -3.40 15.50 -9.36
C ILE A 42 -3.35 16.92 -8.79
N SER A 43 -2.16 17.45 -8.49
CA SER A 43 -2.01 18.82 -7.97
C SER A 43 -2.52 19.87 -8.96
N ILE A 44 -2.23 19.74 -10.26
CA ILE A 44 -2.76 20.65 -11.29
C ILE A 44 -4.30 20.60 -11.32
N LEU A 45 -4.88 19.40 -11.22
CA LEU A 45 -6.33 19.21 -11.20
C LEU A 45 -6.97 19.76 -9.92
N ASP A 46 -6.33 19.58 -8.77
CA ASP A 46 -6.75 20.16 -7.50
C ASP A 46 -6.76 21.70 -7.56
N ASP A 47 -5.64 22.32 -7.95
CA ASP A 47 -5.52 23.78 -8.08
C ASP A 47 -6.54 24.39 -9.06
N SER A 48 -6.89 23.64 -10.12
CA SER A 48 -7.81 24.10 -11.14
C SER A 48 -9.29 23.83 -10.83
N LEU A 49 -9.61 22.72 -10.16
CA LEU A 49 -10.98 22.20 -9.99
C LEU A 49 -11.48 22.19 -8.52
N ASN A 50 -10.64 22.57 -7.54
CA ASN A 50 -10.98 22.61 -6.12
C ASN A 50 -10.85 24.02 -5.49
N ARG A 51 -11.32 25.06 -6.18
CA ARG A 51 -11.13 26.44 -5.72
C ARG A 51 -12.02 26.77 -4.51
N PRO A 52 -11.54 27.55 -3.52
CA PRO A 52 -12.35 27.97 -2.37
C PRO A 52 -13.61 28.76 -2.71
N THR A 53 -13.64 29.42 -3.89
CA THR A 53 -14.79 30.16 -4.39
C THR A 53 -15.89 29.28 -5.00
N MET A 54 -15.62 27.99 -5.22
CA MET A 54 -16.58 27.05 -5.80
C MET A 54 -17.51 26.47 -4.73
N THR A 55 -18.76 26.24 -5.11
CA THR A 55 -19.74 25.55 -4.26
C THR A 55 -19.31 24.10 -3.99
N ALA A 56 -19.83 23.50 -2.92
CA ALA A 56 -19.58 22.08 -2.61
C ALA A 56 -19.94 21.14 -3.78
N GLY A 57 -21.06 21.40 -4.47
CA GLY A 57 -21.47 20.61 -5.64
C GLY A 57 -20.49 20.71 -6.81
N GLN A 58 -19.94 21.90 -7.08
CA GLN A 58 -18.92 22.09 -8.10
C GLN A 58 -17.60 21.40 -7.73
N ARG A 59 -17.18 21.47 -6.46
CA ARG A 59 -15.97 20.77 -5.97
C ARG A 59 -16.14 19.25 -6.07
N LYS A 60 -17.32 18.70 -5.72
CA LYS A 60 -17.63 17.27 -5.96
C LYS A 60 -17.54 16.88 -7.43
N ALA A 61 -18.11 17.69 -8.32
CA ALA A 61 -18.04 17.44 -9.76
C ALA A 61 -16.60 17.49 -10.28
N GLY A 62 -15.81 18.47 -9.84
CA GLY A 62 -14.38 18.56 -10.13
C GLY A 62 -13.61 17.32 -9.66
N GLY A 63 -13.88 16.86 -8.44
CA GLY A 63 -13.31 15.63 -7.89
C GLY A 63 -13.64 14.38 -8.69
N LEU A 64 -14.90 14.24 -9.12
CA LEU A 64 -15.32 13.14 -9.98
C LEU A 64 -14.64 13.20 -11.36
N ILE A 65 -14.52 14.39 -11.96
CA ILE A 65 -13.80 14.57 -13.23
C ILE A 65 -12.33 14.16 -13.07
N THR A 66 -11.67 14.61 -11.99
CA THR A 66 -10.29 14.22 -11.66
C THR A 66 -10.15 12.71 -11.58
N LEU A 67 -11.03 12.04 -10.83
CA LEU A 67 -11.03 10.58 -10.72
C LEU A 67 -11.16 9.90 -12.10
N LEU A 68 -12.15 10.32 -12.91
CA LEU A 68 -12.38 9.73 -14.23
C LEU A 68 -11.18 9.94 -15.17
N LEU A 69 -10.57 11.13 -15.15
CA LEU A 69 -9.36 11.41 -15.94
C LEU A 69 -8.19 10.51 -15.53
N LEU A 70 -8.02 10.26 -14.23
CA LEU A 70 -6.95 9.38 -13.73
C LEU A 70 -7.21 7.91 -14.07
N VAL A 71 -8.44 7.43 -13.91
CA VAL A 71 -8.81 6.05 -14.24
C VAL A 71 -8.66 5.80 -15.74
N PHE A 72 -9.27 6.63 -16.58
CA PHE A 72 -9.19 6.45 -18.04
C PHE A 72 -7.80 6.77 -18.58
N GLY A 73 -7.08 7.72 -17.97
CA GLY A 73 -5.69 8.01 -18.29
C GLY A 73 -4.76 6.84 -18.00
N GLY A 74 -4.91 6.21 -16.83
CA GLY A 74 -4.16 5.00 -16.46
C GLY A 74 -4.47 3.81 -17.36
N LEU A 75 -5.77 3.54 -17.61
CA LEU A 75 -6.22 2.50 -18.54
C LEU A 75 -5.66 2.72 -19.96
N GLY A 76 -5.77 3.95 -20.47
CA GLY A 76 -5.33 4.32 -21.81
C GLY A 76 -3.81 4.22 -21.96
N LEU A 77 -3.05 4.74 -20.97
CA LEU A 77 -1.59 4.65 -20.97
C LEU A 77 -1.11 3.20 -20.88
N GLY A 78 -1.71 2.39 -20.01
CA GLY A 78 -1.35 0.97 -19.90
C GLY A 78 -1.64 0.20 -21.18
N SER A 79 -2.80 0.47 -21.80
CA SER A 79 -3.19 -0.18 -23.07
C SER A 79 -2.25 0.23 -24.21
N ALA A 80 -1.84 1.50 -24.24
CA ALA A 80 -0.88 1.99 -25.22
C ALA A 80 0.50 1.35 -25.03
N LEU A 81 0.99 1.24 -23.79
CA LEU A 81 2.27 0.59 -23.48
C LEU A 81 2.26 -0.90 -23.85
N GLU A 82 1.18 -1.62 -23.55
CA GLU A 82 1.01 -3.01 -23.98
C GLU A 82 0.98 -3.14 -25.50
N SER A 83 0.21 -2.29 -26.18
CA SER A 83 0.11 -2.30 -27.65
C SER A 83 1.45 -2.00 -28.32
N ILE A 84 2.24 -1.07 -27.78
CA ILE A 84 3.58 -0.74 -28.26
C ILE A 84 4.54 -1.89 -27.99
N SER A 85 4.47 -2.51 -26.80
CA SER A 85 5.34 -3.63 -26.45
C SER A 85 5.16 -4.81 -27.41
N GLY A 86 3.93 -5.14 -27.80
CA GLY A 86 3.66 -6.23 -28.75
C GLY A 86 4.20 -6.01 -30.16
N GLN A 87 4.61 -4.79 -30.51
CA GLN A 87 5.17 -4.43 -31.82
C GLN A 87 6.71 -4.44 -31.85
N ILE A 88 7.36 -4.51 -30.69
CA ILE A 88 8.82 -4.40 -30.57
C ILE A 88 9.40 -5.78 -30.18
N PRO A 89 10.51 -6.22 -30.79
CA PRO A 89 11.23 -7.41 -30.32
C PRO A 89 11.55 -7.31 -28.83
N PHE A 90 11.22 -8.35 -28.07
CA PHE A 90 11.40 -8.39 -26.61
C PHE A 90 10.57 -7.36 -25.82
N GLY A 91 9.42 -6.93 -26.35
CA GLY A 91 8.52 -5.99 -25.67
C GLY A 91 8.06 -6.42 -24.28
N ASP A 92 8.01 -7.72 -24.00
CA ASP A 92 7.74 -8.26 -22.65
C ASP A 92 8.69 -7.70 -21.59
N ILE A 93 9.94 -7.38 -21.94
CA ILE A 93 10.91 -6.76 -21.03
C ILE A 93 10.40 -5.38 -20.58
N LEU A 94 9.80 -4.60 -21.49
CA LEU A 94 9.20 -3.30 -21.15
C LEU A 94 8.06 -3.47 -20.15
N ILE A 95 7.22 -4.49 -20.34
CA ILE A 95 6.12 -4.80 -19.41
C ILE A 95 6.66 -5.14 -18.02
N VAL A 96 7.66 -6.01 -17.94
CA VAL A 96 8.30 -6.37 -16.67
C VAL A 96 8.89 -5.15 -15.98
N ILE A 97 9.66 -4.32 -16.69
CA ILE A 97 10.29 -3.11 -16.13
C ILE A 97 9.23 -2.14 -15.61
N VAL A 98 8.22 -1.82 -16.42
CA VAL A 98 7.16 -0.89 -16.03
C VAL A 98 6.40 -1.44 -14.82
N THR A 99 6.06 -2.73 -14.83
CA THR A 99 5.37 -3.38 -13.71
C THR A 99 6.19 -3.29 -12.42
N THR A 100 7.49 -3.61 -12.48
CA THR A 100 8.42 -3.54 -11.34
C THR A 100 8.45 -2.15 -10.71
N VAL A 101 8.46 -1.07 -11.49
CA VAL A 101 8.47 0.31 -10.99
C VAL A 101 7.22 0.66 -10.16
N PHE A 102 6.12 -0.05 -10.35
CA PHE A 102 4.87 0.17 -9.62
C PHE A 102 4.62 -0.85 -8.51
N LEU A 103 5.56 -1.78 -8.29
CA LEU A 103 5.58 -2.67 -7.13
C LEU A 103 6.52 -2.08 -6.07
N ALA A 104 6.19 -2.31 -4.79
CA ALA A 104 6.90 -1.67 -3.68
C ALA A 104 7.35 -2.64 -2.58
N GLN A 105 7.50 -3.94 -2.85
CA GLN A 105 7.82 -4.89 -1.75
C GLN A 105 9.21 -4.65 -1.16
N ASN A 106 10.22 -4.34 -1.99
CA ASN A 106 11.57 -4.13 -1.50
C ASN A 106 11.71 -2.77 -0.83
N SER A 107 11.18 -1.71 -1.44
CA SER A 107 11.19 -0.37 -0.83
C SER A 107 10.40 -0.34 0.48
N LEU A 108 9.23 -1.00 0.55
CA LEU A 108 8.47 -1.15 1.79
C LEU A 108 9.30 -1.84 2.88
N TYR A 109 9.93 -2.99 2.57
CA TYR A 109 10.80 -3.68 3.52
C TYR A 109 11.91 -2.75 4.05
N ARG A 110 12.60 -2.06 3.15
CA ARG A 110 13.72 -1.17 3.51
C ARG A 110 13.26 -0.02 4.41
N HIS A 111 12.14 0.61 4.11
CA HIS A 111 11.64 1.71 4.93
C HIS A 111 11.20 1.24 6.32
N VAL A 112 10.55 0.08 6.43
CA VAL A 112 10.17 -0.52 7.72
C VAL A 112 11.41 -0.92 8.51
N ALA A 113 12.38 -1.58 7.86
CA ALA A 113 13.66 -1.96 8.48
C ALA A 113 14.46 -0.74 8.95
N ALA A 114 14.42 0.38 8.23
CA ALA A 114 15.08 1.62 8.64
C ALA A 114 14.53 2.16 9.98
N VAL A 115 13.26 1.91 10.32
CA VAL A 115 12.71 2.28 11.64
C VAL A 115 13.28 1.41 12.74
N ARG A 116 13.34 0.08 12.53
CA ARG A 116 14.02 -0.86 13.43
C ARG A 116 15.46 -0.42 13.67
N ASP A 117 16.22 -0.24 12.59
CA ASP A 117 17.63 0.12 12.64
C ASP A 117 17.85 1.48 13.33
N GLY A 118 16.97 2.46 13.05
CA GLY A 118 16.98 3.76 13.70
C GLY A 118 16.75 3.68 15.21
N LEU A 119 15.81 2.85 15.66
CA LEU A 119 15.56 2.59 17.08
C LEU A 119 16.75 1.91 17.76
N GLU A 120 17.33 0.90 17.12
CA GLU A 120 18.45 0.13 17.70
C GLU A 120 19.75 0.95 17.75
N GLN A 121 20.05 1.73 16.72
CA GLN A 121 21.33 2.43 16.58
C GLN A 121 21.32 3.83 17.20
N SER A 122 20.17 4.50 17.20
CA SER A 122 20.05 5.92 17.56
C SER A 122 18.88 6.20 18.52
N GLY A 123 18.29 5.15 19.10
CA GLY A 123 17.20 5.25 20.05
C GLY A 123 15.93 5.89 19.45
N LEU A 124 15.09 6.45 20.32
CA LEU A 124 13.80 7.03 19.93
C LEU A 124 13.93 8.12 18.86
N GLU A 125 14.96 8.97 18.92
CA GLU A 125 15.15 10.03 17.92
C GLU A 125 15.43 9.46 16.52
N GLY A 126 16.25 8.41 16.44
CA GLY A 126 16.51 7.69 15.19
C GLY A 126 15.23 7.06 14.62
N GLY A 127 14.49 6.35 15.47
CA GLY A 127 13.20 5.76 15.09
C GLY A 127 12.19 6.79 14.60
N ARG A 128 12.08 7.94 15.29
CA ARG A 128 11.19 9.05 14.89
C ARG A 128 11.57 9.64 13.53
N LYS A 129 12.85 9.84 13.26
CA LYS A 129 13.34 10.32 11.95
C LYS A 129 13.00 9.34 10.83
N ALA A 130 13.22 8.04 11.05
CA ALA A 130 12.94 7.02 10.06
C ALA A 130 11.42 6.85 9.82
N VAL A 131 10.62 6.79 10.89
CA VAL A 131 9.17 6.54 10.77
C VAL A 131 8.45 7.73 10.12
N ALA A 132 8.97 8.95 10.26
CA ALA A 132 8.48 10.16 9.58
C ALA A 132 8.34 9.99 8.06
N MET A 133 9.16 9.11 7.47
CA MET A 133 9.16 8.87 6.03
C MET A 133 8.02 7.95 5.56
N ILE A 134 7.33 7.27 6.48
CA ILE A 134 6.29 6.26 6.16
C ILE A 134 4.97 6.48 6.92
N VAL A 135 4.83 7.58 7.65
CA VAL A 135 3.61 7.91 8.37
C VAL A 135 3.16 9.34 8.09
N GLY A 136 1.85 9.55 7.99
CA GLY A 136 1.26 10.89 7.85
C GLY A 136 1.03 11.65 9.15
N ARG A 137 1.53 11.16 10.29
CA ARG A 137 1.35 11.78 11.63
C ARG A 137 2.67 12.33 12.16
N ASP A 138 2.60 13.34 13.03
CA ASP A 138 3.79 13.93 13.66
C ASP A 138 4.54 12.91 14.54
N PRO A 139 5.75 12.47 14.16
CA PRO A 139 6.50 11.46 14.91
C PRO A 139 7.00 11.95 16.27
N ASN A 140 7.08 13.26 16.49
CA ASN A 140 7.64 13.82 17.73
C ASN A 140 6.79 13.50 18.97
N GLN A 141 5.56 13.06 18.76
CA GLN A 141 4.60 12.72 19.81
C GLN A 141 4.57 11.23 20.13
N LEU A 142 5.30 10.41 19.36
CA LEU A 142 5.33 8.97 19.52
C LEU A 142 6.46 8.58 20.48
N ASP A 143 6.15 7.81 21.51
CA ASP A 143 7.15 7.05 22.26
C ASP A 143 7.66 5.86 21.43
N GLU A 144 8.56 5.05 21.99
CA GLU A 144 9.16 3.91 21.28
C GLU A 144 8.10 2.89 20.82
N ALA A 145 7.10 2.63 21.66
CA ALA A 145 5.97 1.77 21.32
C ALA A 145 5.13 2.37 20.20
N GLY A 146 4.87 3.67 20.24
CA GLY A 146 4.16 4.40 19.19
C GLY A 146 4.90 4.39 17.86
N VAL A 147 6.23 4.58 17.86
CA VAL A 147 7.08 4.49 16.66
C VAL A 147 7.04 3.07 16.09
N SER A 148 7.23 2.06 16.94
CA SER A 148 7.22 0.65 16.51
C SER A 148 5.87 0.24 15.94
N ARG A 149 4.79 0.61 16.63
CA ARG A 149 3.43 0.36 16.17
C ARG A 149 3.15 1.05 14.85
N ALA A 150 3.58 2.31 14.69
CA ALA A 150 3.39 3.05 13.45
C ALA A 150 4.11 2.39 12.26
N ALA A 151 5.33 1.89 12.46
CA ALA A 151 6.04 1.16 11.42
C ALA A 151 5.33 -0.15 11.04
N ILE A 152 4.78 -0.88 12.02
CA ILE A 152 4.07 -2.15 11.80
C ILE A 152 2.71 -1.91 11.11
N GLU A 153 1.97 -0.88 11.53
CA GLU A 153 0.74 -0.42 10.88
C GLU A 153 1.03 -0.09 9.41
N SER A 154 2.00 0.81 9.16
CA SER A 154 2.43 1.18 7.81
C SER A 154 2.91 -0.02 6.99
N CYS A 155 3.62 -0.98 7.60
CA CYS A 155 4.04 -2.22 6.94
C CYS A 155 2.84 -3.01 6.42
N SER A 156 1.84 -3.24 7.28
CA SER A 156 0.67 -4.03 6.93
C SER A 156 -0.28 -3.33 5.94
N GLU A 157 -0.54 -2.03 6.12
CA GLU A 157 -1.38 -1.23 5.21
C GLU A 157 -0.73 -1.11 3.83
N ASN A 158 0.54 -0.70 3.76
CA ASN A 158 1.24 -0.57 2.47
C ASN A 158 1.56 -1.92 1.82
N PHE A 159 1.56 -3.04 2.55
CA PHE A 159 1.60 -4.35 1.89
C PHE A 159 0.34 -4.57 1.04
N SER A 160 -0.84 -4.17 1.54
CA SER A 160 -2.07 -4.20 0.74
C SER A 160 -1.98 -3.29 -0.47
N ASP A 161 -1.68 -2.02 -0.27
CA ASP A 161 -1.88 -1.00 -1.31
C ASP A 161 -0.66 -0.87 -2.25
N GLY A 162 0.52 -1.13 -1.70
CA GLY A 162 1.81 -1.06 -2.39
C GLY A 162 2.17 -2.33 -3.14
N VAL A 163 1.69 -3.50 -2.71
CA VAL A 163 2.16 -4.81 -3.21
C VAL A 163 1.01 -5.69 -3.70
N VAL A 164 0.01 -6.00 -2.85
CA VAL A 164 -1.04 -6.95 -3.21
C VAL A 164 -2.01 -6.39 -4.25
N ALA A 165 -2.46 -5.14 -4.08
CA ALA A 165 -3.42 -4.53 -4.97
C ALA A 165 -2.89 -4.27 -6.39
N PRO A 166 -1.66 -3.75 -6.61
CA PRO A 166 -1.09 -3.65 -7.95
C PRO A 166 -0.96 -5.01 -8.64
N VAL A 167 -0.56 -6.05 -7.89
CA VAL A 167 -0.46 -7.43 -8.40
C VAL A 167 -1.83 -7.98 -8.78
N PHE A 168 -2.84 -7.75 -7.94
CA PHE A 168 -4.22 -8.18 -8.21
C PHE A 168 -4.76 -7.52 -9.48
N TRP A 169 -4.62 -6.21 -9.62
CA TRP A 169 -5.12 -5.49 -10.79
C TRP A 169 -4.31 -5.77 -12.07
N PHE A 170 -3.01 -6.05 -11.96
CA PHE A 170 -2.25 -6.57 -13.10
C PHE A 170 -2.73 -7.96 -13.51
N ALA A 171 -2.94 -8.88 -12.57
CA ALA A 171 -3.37 -10.23 -12.90
C ALA A 171 -4.74 -10.27 -13.61
N LEU A 172 -5.63 -9.32 -13.31
CA LEU A 172 -6.94 -9.20 -13.95
C LEU A 172 -6.94 -8.37 -15.24
N PHE A 173 -6.23 -7.22 -15.22
CA PHE A 173 -6.35 -6.16 -16.23
C PHE A 173 -5.00 -5.68 -16.79
N GLY A 174 -3.89 -6.39 -16.54
CA GLY A 174 -2.57 -6.13 -17.12
C GLY A 174 -1.99 -4.80 -16.66
N LEU A 175 -1.10 -4.21 -17.46
CA LEU A 175 -0.64 -2.85 -17.23
C LEU A 175 -1.78 -1.82 -17.14
N PRO A 176 -2.85 -1.86 -17.97
CA PRO A 176 -4.00 -0.97 -17.81
C PRO A 176 -4.56 -0.98 -16.39
N GLY A 177 -4.77 -2.17 -15.83
CA GLY A 177 -5.26 -2.36 -14.46
C GLY A 177 -4.34 -1.77 -13.41
N LEU A 178 -3.06 -2.14 -13.49
CA LEU A 178 -2.04 -1.69 -12.54
C LEU A 178 -1.89 -0.16 -12.55
N LEU A 179 -1.83 0.47 -13.72
CA LEU A 179 -1.68 1.92 -13.82
C LEU A 179 -2.93 2.67 -13.39
N ALA A 180 -4.12 2.19 -13.74
CA ALA A 180 -5.37 2.78 -13.27
C ALA A 180 -5.48 2.69 -11.75
N TYR A 181 -5.14 1.53 -11.16
CA TYR A 181 -5.11 1.37 -9.71
C TYR A 181 -4.13 2.33 -9.05
N LYS A 182 -2.88 2.40 -9.53
CA LYS A 182 -1.87 3.30 -8.94
C LYS A 182 -2.25 4.77 -9.06
N ALA A 183 -2.91 5.17 -10.15
CA ALA A 183 -3.42 6.53 -10.29
C ALA A 183 -4.49 6.86 -9.23
N VAL A 184 -5.41 5.94 -8.98
CA VAL A 184 -6.47 6.09 -7.95
C VAL A 184 -5.87 6.10 -6.54
N ASN A 185 -4.97 5.16 -6.23
CA ASN A 185 -4.34 5.06 -4.92
C ASN A 185 -3.48 6.29 -4.58
N THR A 186 -2.80 6.84 -5.60
CA THR A 186 -2.08 8.13 -5.46
C THR A 186 -3.06 9.27 -5.21
N ALA A 187 -4.22 9.29 -5.89
CA ALA A 187 -5.25 10.30 -5.66
C ALA A 187 -5.83 10.23 -4.25
N ASP A 188 -6.13 9.03 -3.73
CA ASP A 188 -6.60 8.91 -2.34
C ASP A 188 -5.55 9.41 -1.33
N SER A 189 -4.28 9.04 -1.54
CA SER A 189 -3.18 9.47 -0.66
C SER A 189 -2.96 10.99 -0.65
N MET A 190 -3.26 11.70 -1.75
CA MET A 190 -3.04 13.16 -1.86
C MET A 190 -4.27 14.00 -1.53
N ILE A 191 -5.44 13.57 -2.01
CA ILE A 191 -6.68 14.35 -1.94
C ILE A 191 -7.82 13.59 -1.26
N GLY A 192 -7.65 12.36 -0.79
CA GLY A 192 -8.71 11.56 -0.14
C GLY A 192 -9.03 11.95 1.31
N HIS A 193 -8.28 12.89 1.89
CA HIS A 193 -8.41 13.25 3.30
C HIS A 193 -9.75 13.92 3.65
N LYS A 194 -10.31 13.57 4.82
CA LYS A 194 -11.54 14.18 5.34
C LYS A 194 -11.26 15.49 6.09
N ASN A 195 -10.74 16.50 5.38
CA ASN A 195 -10.51 17.85 5.89
C ASN A 195 -11.32 18.90 5.11
N GLU A 196 -11.30 20.16 5.54
CA GLU A 196 -12.08 21.24 4.89
C GLU A 196 -11.74 21.44 3.40
N THR A 197 -10.49 21.18 3.03
CA THR A 197 -9.96 21.29 1.66
C THR A 197 -10.41 20.15 0.75
N TYR A 198 -10.58 18.94 1.27
CA TYR A 198 -10.75 17.75 0.44
C TYR A 198 -12.03 16.95 0.69
N ARG A 199 -12.79 17.27 1.74
CA ARG A 199 -14.05 16.58 2.07
C ARG A 199 -15.00 16.45 0.88
N GLU A 200 -15.08 17.48 0.04
CA GLU A 200 -15.96 17.49 -1.13
C GLU A 200 -15.24 17.02 -2.41
N PHE A 201 -14.03 17.53 -2.68
CA PHE A 201 -13.27 17.23 -3.89
C PHE A 201 -12.69 15.81 -3.91
N GLY A 202 -12.11 15.37 -2.79
CA GLY A 202 -11.51 14.06 -2.60
C GLY A 202 -12.49 12.90 -2.51
N TRP A 203 -13.77 13.17 -2.27
CA TRP A 203 -14.76 12.16 -1.90
C TRP A 203 -14.85 11.01 -2.90
N ALA A 204 -14.82 11.33 -4.20
CA ALA A 204 -14.92 10.31 -5.25
C ALA A 204 -13.71 9.38 -5.24
N SER A 205 -12.49 9.95 -5.17
CA SER A 205 -11.24 9.19 -5.12
C SER A 205 -11.20 8.28 -3.90
N ALA A 206 -11.53 8.80 -2.71
CA ALA A 206 -11.50 8.01 -1.48
C ALA A 206 -12.50 6.85 -1.49
N ARG A 207 -13.71 7.08 -2.00
CA ARG A 207 -14.72 6.01 -2.10
C ARG A 207 -14.40 4.98 -3.17
N PHE A 208 -13.80 5.41 -4.27
CA PHE A 208 -13.42 4.51 -5.35
C PHE A 208 -12.20 3.68 -4.96
N ASP A 209 -11.19 4.28 -4.32
CA ASP A 209 -10.05 3.57 -3.75
C ASP A 209 -10.52 2.52 -2.72
N ASP A 210 -11.39 2.93 -1.78
CA ASP A 210 -11.99 2.02 -0.80
C ASP A 210 -12.64 0.79 -1.48
N LEU A 211 -13.33 1.00 -2.60
CA LEU A 211 -14.01 -0.06 -3.34
C LEU A 211 -13.03 -1.01 -4.03
N ILE A 212 -12.04 -0.47 -4.74
CA ILE A 212 -11.10 -1.28 -5.53
C ILE A 212 -10.04 -1.99 -4.66
N ASN A 213 -9.81 -1.52 -3.43
CA ASN A 213 -8.95 -2.19 -2.46
C ASN A 213 -9.65 -3.28 -1.63
N LEU A 214 -10.97 -3.48 -1.78
CA LEU A 214 -11.69 -4.56 -1.08
C LEU A 214 -11.06 -5.95 -1.30
N PRO A 215 -10.84 -6.45 -2.54
CA PRO A 215 -10.27 -7.77 -2.73
C PRO A 215 -8.82 -7.86 -2.24
N ALA A 216 -8.01 -6.84 -2.53
CA ALA A 216 -6.59 -6.83 -2.20
C ALA A 216 -6.34 -6.81 -0.69
N SER A 217 -7.07 -6.01 0.08
CA SER A 217 -6.94 -5.97 1.54
C SER A 217 -7.26 -7.30 2.21
N ARG A 218 -8.25 -8.04 1.69
CA ARG A 218 -8.63 -9.38 2.18
C ARG A 218 -7.57 -10.42 1.85
N LEU A 219 -7.04 -10.40 0.62
CA LEU A 219 -5.92 -11.25 0.23
C LEU A 219 -4.67 -10.94 1.06
N SER A 220 -4.41 -9.66 1.34
CA SER A 220 -3.29 -9.22 2.18
C SER A 220 -3.39 -9.78 3.58
N GLY A 221 -4.56 -9.66 4.22
CA GLY A 221 -4.82 -10.25 5.52
C GLY A 221 -4.62 -11.77 5.53
N LEU A 222 -5.06 -12.47 4.46
CA LEU A 222 -4.84 -13.90 4.32
C LEU A 222 -3.34 -14.25 4.19
N PHE A 223 -2.60 -13.56 3.32
CA PHE A 223 -1.17 -13.82 3.14
C PHE A 223 -0.36 -13.55 4.40
N ILE A 224 -0.66 -12.46 5.12
CA ILE A 224 -0.07 -12.13 6.43
C ILE A 224 -0.40 -13.22 7.46
N ALA A 225 -1.65 -13.70 7.50
CA ALA A 225 -2.02 -14.75 8.43
C ALA A 225 -1.28 -16.06 8.15
N LEU A 226 -1.16 -16.45 6.87
CA LEU A 226 -0.44 -17.66 6.48
C LEU A 226 1.08 -17.56 6.74
N SER A 227 1.67 -16.37 6.68
CA SER A 227 3.08 -16.14 6.98
C SER A 227 3.40 -15.94 8.47
N ALA A 228 2.38 -15.84 9.34
CA ALA A 228 2.55 -15.69 10.79
C ALA A 228 3.55 -16.67 11.46
N PRO A 229 3.67 -17.97 11.07
CA PRO A 229 4.65 -18.88 11.66
C PRO A 229 6.11 -18.41 11.55
N LEU A 230 6.45 -17.62 10.52
CA LEU A 230 7.81 -17.10 10.33
C LEU A 230 8.21 -16.09 11.42
N ALA A 231 7.24 -15.48 12.09
CA ALA A 231 7.46 -14.59 13.24
C ALA A 231 7.08 -15.24 14.58
N TYR A 232 7.13 -16.58 14.64
CA TYR A 232 6.73 -17.38 15.81
C TYR A 232 5.25 -17.20 16.20
N GLY A 233 4.44 -16.73 15.25
CA GLY A 233 3.00 -16.50 15.39
C GLY A 233 2.17 -17.72 15.00
N SER A 234 0.84 -17.55 15.00
CA SER A 234 -0.10 -18.59 14.56
C SER A 234 -1.07 -18.05 13.50
N PRO A 235 -1.21 -18.75 12.35
CA PRO A 235 -2.21 -18.41 11.35
C PRO A 235 -3.62 -18.36 11.92
N ARG A 236 -3.95 -19.32 12.79
CA ARG A 236 -5.26 -19.37 13.44
C ARG A 236 -5.51 -18.14 14.30
N LYS A 237 -4.54 -17.71 15.11
CA LYS A 237 -4.66 -16.49 15.93
C LYS A 237 -4.83 -15.25 15.04
N SER A 238 -4.03 -15.14 13.99
CA SER A 238 -4.09 -14.04 13.02
C SER A 238 -5.46 -13.97 12.33
N LEU A 239 -5.96 -15.08 11.76
CA LEU A 239 -7.29 -15.15 11.15
C LEU A 239 -8.42 -14.86 12.15
N THR A 240 -8.32 -15.35 13.39
CA THR A 240 -9.29 -15.06 14.44
C THR A 240 -9.32 -13.55 14.75
N CYS A 241 -8.15 -12.91 14.76
CA CYS A 241 -8.03 -11.47 14.95
C CYS A 241 -8.67 -10.68 13.80
N ILE A 242 -8.46 -11.08 12.54
CA ILE A 242 -9.13 -10.47 11.38
C ILE A 242 -10.65 -10.51 11.55
N ILE A 243 -11.21 -11.69 11.82
CA ILE A 243 -12.67 -11.87 11.94
C ILE A 243 -13.24 -11.01 13.08
N ARG A 244 -12.53 -10.91 14.20
CA ARG A 244 -12.99 -10.18 15.38
C ARG A 244 -12.82 -8.66 15.25
N ASP A 245 -11.71 -8.21 14.67
CA ASP A 245 -11.24 -6.84 14.84
C ASP A 245 -11.14 -6.03 13.54
N ALA A 246 -11.06 -6.64 12.35
CA ALA A 246 -10.84 -5.88 11.11
C ALA A 246 -11.92 -4.80 10.86
N GLY A 247 -13.18 -5.07 11.22
CA GLY A 247 -14.28 -4.12 11.10
C GLY A 247 -14.28 -2.99 12.15
N LYS A 248 -13.40 -3.02 13.14
CA LYS A 248 -13.22 -1.92 14.12
C LYS A 248 -12.43 -0.76 13.54
N HIS A 249 -11.64 -1.02 12.49
CA HIS A 249 -10.84 0.00 11.84
C HIS A 249 -11.73 0.97 11.04
N ARG A 250 -11.33 2.24 11.00
CA ARG A 250 -12.07 3.30 10.28
C ARG A 250 -12.10 3.11 8.77
N SER A 251 -11.05 2.52 8.21
CA SER A 251 -10.97 2.14 6.80
C SER A 251 -11.47 0.70 6.65
N PRO A 252 -12.38 0.44 5.69
CA PRO A 252 -12.90 -0.89 5.40
C PRO A 252 -11.85 -1.86 4.86
N ASN A 253 -10.67 -1.33 4.48
CA ASN A 253 -9.56 -2.08 3.89
C ASN A 253 -8.42 -2.29 4.89
N ALA A 254 -7.84 -1.20 5.43
CA ALA A 254 -6.64 -1.28 6.26
C ALA A 254 -6.80 -2.15 7.52
N GLY A 255 -8.03 -2.27 8.05
CA GLY A 255 -8.29 -3.13 9.20
C GLY A 255 -7.99 -4.62 8.95
N TRP A 256 -8.06 -5.10 7.70
CA TRP A 256 -7.77 -6.50 7.37
C TRP A 256 -6.30 -6.87 7.53
N PRO A 257 -5.34 -6.23 6.82
CA PRO A 257 -3.93 -6.54 7.00
C PRO A 257 -3.41 -6.13 8.38
N GLU A 258 -3.88 -5.03 8.97
CA GLU A 258 -3.45 -4.63 10.32
C GLU A 258 -3.91 -5.63 11.39
N ALA A 259 -5.17 -6.08 11.37
CA ALA A 259 -5.65 -7.08 12.32
C ALA A 259 -4.94 -8.44 12.12
N ALA A 260 -4.62 -8.78 10.87
CA ALA A 260 -3.81 -9.96 10.58
C ALA A 260 -2.41 -9.85 11.21
N MET A 261 -1.75 -8.71 11.06
CA MET A 261 -0.41 -8.45 11.60
C MET A 261 -0.43 -8.42 13.14
N ALA A 262 -1.42 -7.74 13.74
CA ALA A 262 -1.62 -7.69 15.18
C ALA A 262 -1.75 -9.09 15.80
N GLY A 263 -2.57 -9.96 15.18
CA GLY A 263 -2.74 -11.34 15.62
C GLY A 263 -1.55 -12.26 15.28
N ALA A 264 -0.78 -11.97 14.22
CA ALA A 264 0.44 -12.70 13.88
C ALA A 264 1.57 -12.44 14.90
N LEU A 265 1.68 -11.20 15.37
CA LEU A 265 2.75 -10.76 16.29
C LEU A 265 2.36 -10.86 17.77
N ASP A 266 1.07 -11.04 18.06
CA ASP A 266 0.45 -11.03 19.40
C ASP A 266 0.62 -9.67 20.12
N ILE A 267 0.47 -8.59 19.35
CA ILE A 267 0.54 -7.19 19.82
C ILE A 267 -0.76 -6.46 19.53
N ALA A 268 -1.01 -5.37 20.25
CA ALA A 268 -2.13 -4.47 20.00
C ALA A 268 -1.70 -3.38 19.01
N LEU A 269 -2.41 -3.27 17.88
CA LEU A 269 -2.22 -2.21 16.87
C LEU A 269 -3.40 -1.23 16.90
N ALA A 270 -3.29 -0.14 16.15
CA ALA A 270 -4.19 1.00 16.21
C ALA A 270 -4.29 1.54 17.65
N GLY A 271 -5.51 1.61 18.18
CA GLY A 271 -5.78 2.16 19.50
C GLY A 271 -5.74 3.69 19.54
N PRO A 272 -5.96 4.27 20.73
CA PRO A 272 -6.05 5.71 20.88
C PRO A 272 -4.78 6.41 20.44
N ARG A 273 -4.92 7.45 19.64
CA ARG A 273 -3.81 8.30 19.18
C ARG A 273 -3.88 9.62 19.93
N VAL A 274 -2.80 10.00 20.60
CA VAL A 274 -2.69 11.28 21.29
C VAL A 274 -2.01 12.28 20.35
N TYR A 275 -2.74 13.32 19.96
CA TYR A 275 -2.24 14.51 19.29
C TYR A 275 -2.20 15.70 20.28
N PRO A 276 -1.49 16.81 20.01
CA PRO A 276 -1.47 17.95 20.91
C PRO A 276 -2.86 18.59 20.87
N GLY A 277 -3.62 18.43 21.96
CA GLY A 277 -4.97 18.97 22.09
C GLY A 277 -6.12 18.07 21.60
N GLN A 278 -5.85 16.85 21.08
CA GLN A 278 -6.90 15.90 20.71
C GLN A 278 -6.45 14.45 20.94
N THR A 279 -7.27 13.67 21.63
CA THR A 279 -7.14 12.21 21.61
C THR A 279 -8.16 11.66 20.63
N VAL A 280 -7.70 10.89 19.64
CA VAL A 280 -8.58 10.13 18.75
C VAL A 280 -8.71 8.74 19.37
N ASP A 281 -9.89 8.44 19.90
CA ASP A 281 -10.20 7.18 20.58
C ASP A 281 -10.53 6.07 19.56
N ASP A 282 -9.55 5.74 18.72
CA ASP A 282 -9.66 4.60 17.80
C ASP A 282 -9.56 3.30 18.61
N PRO A 283 -10.41 2.28 18.33
CA PRO A 283 -10.34 1.00 19.02
C PRO A 283 -9.04 0.25 18.71
N TYR A 284 -8.54 -0.52 19.67
CA TYR A 284 -7.42 -1.42 19.43
C TYR A 284 -7.81 -2.60 18.53
N LEU A 285 -6.92 -2.92 17.59
CA LEU A 285 -6.87 -4.22 16.94
C LEU A 285 -6.02 -5.15 17.80
N ASN A 286 -6.52 -6.34 18.09
CA ASN A 286 -5.94 -7.27 19.06
C ASN A 286 -5.70 -6.66 20.45
N GLU A 287 -6.76 -6.07 21.05
CA GLU A 287 -6.67 -5.36 22.34
C GLU A 287 -6.00 -6.14 23.49
N ALA A 288 -6.17 -7.47 23.52
CA ALA A 288 -5.56 -8.34 24.51
C ALA A 288 -4.05 -8.61 24.27
N GLY A 289 -3.53 -8.25 23.10
CA GLY A 289 -2.13 -8.35 22.75
C GLY A 289 -1.28 -7.32 23.50
N ARG A 290 0.04 -7.49 23.44
CA ARG A 290 1.00 -6.57 24.09
C ARG A 290 0.95 -5.19 23.43
N LYS A 291 0.82 -4.12 24.24
CA LYS A 291 0.76 -2.71 23.78
C LYS A 291 2.14 -2.05 23.61
N GLU A 292 3.12 -2.52 24.38
CA GLU A 292 4.51 -2.08 24.32
C GLU A 292 5.24 -2.74 23.14
N ALA A 293 4.97 -2.28 21.92
CA ALA A 293 5.67 -2.74 20.71
C ALA A 293 7.13 -2.28 20.72
N THR A 294 8.04 -3.08 20.16
CA THR A 294 9.48 -2.78 20.15
C THR A 294 10.08 -2.92 18.76
N ALA A 295 11.35 -2.52 18.58
CA ALA A 295 12.09 -2.71 17.35
C ALA A 295 12.10 -4.20 16.89
N ASN A 296 12.15 -5.15 17.82
CA ASN A 296 12.06 -6.57 17.50
C ASN A 296 10.69 -6.97 16.90
N ASP A 297 9.60 -6.29 17.26
CA ASP A 297 8.30 -6.53 16.62
C ASP A 297 8.26 -5.98 15.19
N ILE A 298 9.02 -4.92 14.89
CA ILE A 298 9.19 -4.41 13.52
C ILE A 298 9.94 -5.45 12.67
N ASP A 299 11.00 -6.04 13.21
CA ASP A 299 11.74 -7.13 12.54
C ASP A 299 10.83 -8.32 12.23
N ARG A 300 10.05 -8.75 13.22
CA ARG A 300 9.04 -9.80 13.07
C ARG A 300 7.98 -9.46 12.02
N ALA A 301 7.50 -8.21 11.98
CA ALA A 301 6.58 -7.75 10.93
C ALA A 301 7.23 -7.86 9.54
N GLY A 302 8.51 -7.52 9.42
CA GLY A 302 9.29 -7.70 8.20
C GLY A 302 9.37 -9.16 7.75
N MET A 303 9.60 -10.11 8.67
CA MET A 303 9.57 -11.55 8.35
C MET A 303 8.20 -12.03 7.85
N VAL A 304 7.12 -11.57 8.49
CA VAL A 304 5.74 -11.87 8.05
C VAL A 304 5.49 -11.30 6.66
N MET A 305 5.92 -10.07 6.39
CA MET A 305 5.77 -9.43 5.08
C MET A 305 6.53 -10.18 3.99
N ILE A 306 7.80 -10.55 4.23
CA ILE A 306 8.59 -11.36 3.27
C ILE A 306 7.89 -12.68 2.97
N GLY A 307 7.41 -13.38 4.01
CA GLY A 307 6.65 -14.62 3.82
C GLY A 307 5.36 -14.41 3.01
N ALA A 308 4.66 -13.30 3.25
CA ALA A 308 3.46 -12.95 2.51
C ALA A 308 3.77 -12.66 1.02
N CYS A 309 4.88 -11.97 0.73
CA CYS A 309 5.38 -11.78 -0.65
C CYS A 309 5.70 -13.12 -1.33
N VAL A 310 6.36 -14.05 -0.63
CA VAL A 310 6.66 -15.39 -1.16
C VAL A 310 5.38 -16.17 -1.47
N ILE A 311 4.41 -16.17 -0.55
CA ILE A 311 3.11 -16.83 -0.76
C ILE A 311 2.38 -16.23 -1.98
N GLN A 312 2.40 -14.91 -2.11
CA GLN A 312 1.84 -14.23 -3.27
C GLN A 312 2.53 -14.64 -4.57
N GLY A 313 3.87 -14.62 -4.62
CA GLY A 313 4.64 -15.04 -5.78
C GLY A 313 4.38 -16.49 -6.18
N LEU A 314 4.31 -17.41 -5.21
CA LEU A 314 3.94 -18.81 -5.44
C LEU A 314 2.51 -18.94 -5.96
N THR A 315 1.58 -18.14 -5.45
CA THR A 315 0.19 -18.11 -5.93
C THR A 315 0.12 -17.68 -7.39
N ILE A 316 0.83 -16.61 -7.76
CA ILE A 316 0.91 -16.15 -9.16
C ILE A 316 1.57 -17.21 -10.05
N GLY A 317 2.66 -17.83 -9.61
CA GLY A 317 3.33 -18.90 -10.36
C GLY A 317 2.44 -20.13 -10.57
N LEU A 318 1.66 -20.53 -9.56
CA LEU A 318 0.71 -21.62 -9.68
C LEU A 318 -0.42 -21.27 -10.66
N LEU A 319 -0.98 -20.05 -10.57
CA LEU A 319 -2.00 -19.59 -11.51
C LEU A 319 -1.46 -19.55 -12.95
N ALA A 320 -0.21 -19.13 -13.14
CA ALA A 320 0.45 -19.12 -14.45
C ALA A 320 0.61 -20.55 -15.02
N ALA A 321 0.99 -21.51 -14.18
CA ALA A 321 1.17 -22.91 -14.59
C ALA A 321 -0.16 -23.62 -14.90
N VAL A 322 -1.25 -23.27 -14.22
CA VAL A 322 -2.59 -23.84 -14.48
C VAL A 322 -3.26 -23.23 -15.71
N ALA A 323 -2.90 -22.00 -16.04
CA ALA A 323 -3.47 -21.29 -17.19
C ALA A 323 -2.74 -21.55 -18.53
N ALA A 324 -1.50 -22.08 -18.47
CA ALA A 324 -0.69 -22.50 -19.63
C ALA A 324 -1.10 -23.88 -20.14
#